data_AF-A0A6B3HTY2-F1
#
_entry.id   AF-A0A6B3HTY2-F1
#
_cell.length_a   1.000
_cell.length_b   1.000
_cell.length_c   1.000
_cell.angle_alpha   90.00
_cell.angle_beta   90.00
_cell.angle_gamma   90.00
#
_symmetry.space_group_name_H-M   'P 1'
#
loop_
_entity.id
_entity.type
_entity.pdbx_description
1 polymer ?
#
loop_
_entity_poly.entity_id
_entity_poly.type
_entity_poly.pdbx_seq_one_letter_code
_entity_poly.pdbx_strand_id
1 'polypeptide(L)'
;GDANLSEISTYLKLGTTSLVLSMIEDAFINVDLAVDQPVRTLHQVSHDPDLRQLITLRNGRTLTAVQLQMEYFELARKYVDERYGTDADEQTKDILIRWEDTLNRLETDPMSLSGELDWIAKRELMEGYRRRDSLDWDAPRLHLVDLQYADVRP
;
A
#
# COMPACT_ATOMS: atom_id res chain seq x y z
N GLY A 1 -6.04 -6.69 7.45
CA GLY A 1 -5.25 -6.75 6.21
C GLY A 1 -5.82 -7.85 5.36
N ASP A 2 -5.90 -7.62 4.05
CA ASP A 2 -6.58 -8.53 3.13
C ASP A 2 -5.71 -9.75 2.79
N ALA A 3 -6.34 -10.79 2.25
CA ALA A 3 -5.63 -11.89 1.59
C ALA A 3 -5.09 -11.39 0.25
N ASN A 4 -3.86 -11.79 -0.09
CA ASN A 4 -3.17 -11.36 -1.30
C ASN A 4 -2.83 -12.56 -2.17
N LEU A 5 -2.96 -12.42 -3.48
CA LEU A 5 -2.49 -13.42 -4.45
C LEU A 5 -1.09 -13.09 -4.96
N SER A 6 -0.80 -11.79 -5.12
CA SER A 6 0.53 -11.32 -5.43
C SER A 6 1.51 -11.62 -4.30
N GLU A 7 2.61 -12.28 -4.67
CA GLU A 7 3.75 -12.52 -3.79
C GLU A 7 4.35 -11.19 -3.31
N ILE A 8 4.44 -10.18 -4.18
CA ILE A 8 4.97 -8.86 -3.84
C ILE A 8 4.07 -8.14 -2.83
N SER A 9 2.76 -8.22 -3.00
CA SER A 9 1.81 -7.64 -2.03
C SER A 9 1.93 -8.29 -0.66
N THR A 10 2.06 -9.63 -0.61
CA THR A 10 2.26 -10.36 0.64
C THR A 10 3.60 -10.00 1.29
N TYR A 11 4.66 -9.97 0.48
CA TYR A 11 6.02 -9.66 0.91
C TYR A 11 6.13 -8.26 1.51
N LEU A 12 5.64 -7.23 0.80
CA LEU A 12 5.60 -5.85 1.29
C LEU A 12 4.75 -5.73 2.55
N LYS A 13 3.56 -6.36 2.59
CA LYS A 13 2.68 -6.31 3.76
C LYS A 13 3.38 -6.78 5.03
N LEU A 14 4.09 -7.91 4.97
CA LEU A 14 4.78 -8.47 6.13
C LEU A 14 6.10 -7.74 6.43
N GLY A 15 6.91 -7.47 5.41
CA GLY A 15 8.22 -6.84 5.56
C GLY A 15 8.13 -5.43 6.13
N THR A 16 7.27 -4.58 5.57
CA THR A 16 7.10 -3.19 6.03
C THR A 16 6.52 -3.14 7.45
N THR A 17 5.54 -4.00 7.75
CA THR A 17 4.98 -4.12 9.11
C THR A 17 6.06 -4.56 10.11
N SER A 18 6.90 -5.54 9.75
CA SER A 18 8.00 -5.98 10.61
C SER A 18 8.97 -4.85 10.92
N LEU A 19 9.34 -4.03 9.93
CA LEU A 19 10.23 -2.88 10.16
C LEU A 19 9.61 -1.84 11.07
N VAL A 20 8.32 -1.55 10.90
CA VAL A 20 7.59 -0.63 11.78
C VAL A 20 7.52 -1.17 13.21
N LEU A 21 7.29 -2.46 13.40
CA LEU A 21 7.32 -3.08 14.72
C LEU A 21 8.69 -2.97 15.38
N SER A 22 9.78 -3.27 14.65
CA SER A 22 11.15 -3.09 15.17
C SER A 22 11.42 -1.65 15.61
N MET A 23 10.99 -0.66 14.81
CA MET A 23 11.11 0.75 15.19
C MET A 23 10.30 1.11 16.46
N ILE A 24 9.12 0.50 16.66
CA ILE A 24 8.30 0.71 17.86
C ILE A 24 8.98 0.09 19.09
N GLU A 25 9.48 -1.15 18.98
CA GLU A 25 10.16 -1.87 20.06
C GLU A 25 11.40 -1.12 20.56
N ASP A 26 12.12 -0.50 19.64
CA ASP A 26 13.30 0.32 19.91
C ASP A 26 12.99 1.77 20.30
N ALA A 27 11.71 2.16 20.37
CA ALA A 27 11.26 3.53 20.59
C ALA A 27 11.90 4.56 19.62
N PHE A 28 12.12 4.15 18.37
CA PHE A 28 12.76 4.97 17.34
C PHE A 28 11.82 6.04 16.74
N ILE A 29 10.51 5.75 16.69
CA ILE A 29 9.51 6.66 16.14
C ILE A 29 9.31 7.84 17.10
N ASN A 30 9.84 9.00 16.73
CA ASN A 30 9.81 10.23 17.52
C ASN A 30 8.87 11.33 16.96
N VAL A 31 8.16 11.01 15.88
CA VAL A 31 7.18 11.91 15.24
C VAL A 31 5.75 11.42 15.51
N ASP A 32 4.81 12.36 15.63
CA ASP A 32 3.38 12.03 15.77
C ASP A 32 2.73 11.90 14.40
N LEU A 33 2.50 10.64 14.00
CA LEU A 33 1.78 10.24 12.78
C LEU A 33 0.34 9.77 13.10
N ALA A 34 -0.18 10.08 14.28
CA ALA A 34 -1.52 9.65 14.66
C ALA A 34 -2.61 10.32 13.81
N VAL A 35 -3.46 9.50 13.20
CA VAL A 35 -4.63 9.95 12.45
C VAL A 35 -5.73 10.42 13.40
N ASP A 36 -6.41 11.52 13.06
CA ASP A 36 -7.46 12.12 13.90
C ASP A 36 -8.70 11.22 14.04
N GLN A 37 -9.25 10.73 12.92
CA GLN A 37 -10.44 9.85 12.88
C GLN A 37 -10.13 8.50 12.20
N PRO A 38 -9.31 7.61 12.80
CA PRO A 38 -8.71 6.47 12.11
C PRO A 38 -9.70 5.57 11.37
N VAL A 39 -10.82 5.21 12.01
CA VAL A 39 -11.83 4.32 11.41
C VAL A 39 -12.52 4.97 10.21
N ARG A 40 -12.88 6.24 10.33
CA ARG A 40 -13.50 6.98 9.23
C ARG A 40 -12.51 7.17 8.08
N THR A 41 -11.28 7.55 8.39
CA THR A 41 -10.21 7.73 7.41
C THR A 41 -9.90 6.43 6.68
N LEU A 42 -9.88 5.29 7.37
CA LEU A 42 -9.70 3.98 6.75
C LEU A 42 -10.73 3.74 5.63
N HIS A 43 -12.01 3.99 5.90
CA HIS A 43 -13.04 3.88 4.87
C HIS A 43 -12.84 4.87 3.74
N GLN A 44 -12.52 6.13 4.03
CA GLN A 44 -12.31 7.15 3.00
C GLN A 44 -11.15 6.80 2.06
N VAL A 45 -10.03 6.34 2.61
CA VAL A 45 -8.86 5.89 1.83
C VAL A 45 -9.24 4.67 0.99
N SER A 46 -9.96 3.69 1.56
CA SER A 46 -10.38 2.49 0.83
C SER A 46 -11.34 2.78 -0.33
N HIS A 47 -12.15 3.83 -0.24
CA HIS A 47 -13.11 4.21 -1.30
C HIS A 47 -12.51 5.16 -2.35
N ASP A 48 -11.25 5.57 -2.18
CA ASP A 48 -10.55 6.43 -3.13
C ASP A 48 -9.41 5.66 -3.82
N PRO A 49 -9.71 4.91 -4.88
CA PRO A 49 -8.70 4.17 -5.64
C PRO A 49 -7.77 5.08 -6.44
N ASP A 50 -8.05 6.39 -6.52
CA ASP A 50 -7.21 7.37 -7.19
C ASP A 50 -6.15 8.00 -6.25
N LEU A 51 -6.14 7.60 -4.97
CA LEU A 51 -5.08 7.90 -3.99
C LEU A 51 -4.91 9.39 -3.63
N ARG A 52 -5.99 10.17 -3.71
CA ARG A 52 -6.02 11.63 -3.49
C ARG A 52 -6.60 12.04 -2.14
N GLN A 53 -7.21 11.10 -1.41
CA GLN A 53 -7.88 11.34 -0.15
C GLN A 53 -6.88 11.90 0.85
N LEU A 54 -7.17 13.11 1.34
CA LEU A 54 -6.39 13.74 2.39
C LEU A 54 -6.79 13.15 3.76
N ILE A 55 -5.77 12.79 4.52
CA ILE A 55 -5.79 12.29 5.88
C ILE A 55 -5.38 13.44 6.80
N THR A 56 -6.19 13.75 7.80
CA THR A 56 -5.84 14.71 8.84
C THR A 56 -5.19 13.98 10.02
N LEU A 57 -3.98 14.40 10.37
CA LEU A 57 -3.28 13.95 11.58
C LEU A 57 -3.73 14.78 12.79
N ARG A 58 -3.53 14.25 14.00
CA ARG A 58 -3.89 14.92 15.26
C ARG A 58 -3.17 16.26 15.47
N ASN A 59 -1.99 16.41 14.89
CA ASN A 59 -1.22 17.65 14.90
C ASN A 59 -1.71 18.68 13.85
N GLY A 60 -2.78 18.38 13.10
CA GLY A 60 -3.38 19.25 12.10
C GLY A 60 -2.75 19.18 10.71
N ARG A 61 -1.66 18.43 10.52
CA ARG A 61 -1.09 18.17 9.18
C ARG A 61 -2.07 17.36 8.34
N THR A 62 -2.07 17.61 7.03
CA THR A 62 -2.85 16.86 6.06
C THR A 62 -1.95 16.25 4.99
N LEU A 63 -2.11 14.95 4.73
CA LEU A 63 -1.30 14.17 3.79
C LEU A 63 -2.19 13.20 3.01
N THR A 64 -1.81 12.76 1.82
CA THR A 64 -2.43 11.58 1.21
C THR A 64 -2.03 10.30 1.96
N ALA A 65 -2.73 9.19 1.69
CA ALA A 65 -2.34 7.88 2.24
C ALA A 65 -0.92 7.46 1.81
N VAL A 66 -0.54 7.76 0.55
CA VAL A 66 0.79 7.47 0.01
C VAL A 66 1.86 8.33 0.69
N GLN A 67 1.60 9.62 0.89
CA GLN A 67 2.51 10.51 1.62
C GLN A 67 2.70 10.10 3.08
N LEU A 68 1.63 9.67 3.75
CA LEU A 68 1.75 9.14 5.11
C LEU A 68 2.60 7.85 5.15
N GLN A 69 2.45 6.96 4.16
CA GLN A 69 3.31 5.79 4.04
C GLN A 69 4.77 6.16 3.74
N MET A 70 5.01 7.21 2.95
CA MET A 70 6.35 7.72 2.69
C MET A 70 7.04 8.21 3.97
N GLU A 71 6.32 8.86 4.89
CA GLU A 71 6.85 9.24 6.21
C GLU A 71 7.30 8.01 7.01
N TYR A 72 6.52 6.92 6.99
CA TYR A 72 6.91 5.65 7.63
C TYR A 72 8.12 4.99 6.95
N PHE A 73 8.18 5.02 5.62
CA PHE A 73 9.32 4.51 4.86
C PHE A 73 10.60 5.26 5.22
N GLU A 74 10.56 6.60 5.26
CA GLU A 74 11.73 7.42 5.58
C GLU A 74 12.25 7.16 6.99
N LEU A 75 11.34 6.98 7.96
CA LEU A 75 11.72 6.52 9.30
C LEU A 75 12.37 5.14 9.28
N ALA A 76 11.80 4.19 8.54
CA ALA A 76 12.32 2.82 8.45
C ALA A 76 13.70 2.78 7.80
N ARG A 77 13.91 3.53 6.72
CA ARG A 77 15.22 3.67 6.06
C ARG A 77 16.26 4.22 7.03
N LYS A 78 15.93 5.34 7.71
CA LYS A 78 16.81 5.95 8.70
C LYS A 78 17.12 4.99 9.86
N TYR A 79 16.13 4.26 10.35
CA TYR A 79 16.31 3.25 11.40
C TYR A 79 17.31 2.17 10.99
N VAL A 80 17.15 1.62 9.78
CA VAL A 80 18.03 0.56 9.27
C VAL A 80 19.45 1.10 9.08
N ASP A 81 19.60 2.31 8.52
CA ASP A 81 20.90 2.96 8.33
C ASP A 81 21.61 3.21 9.67
N GLU A 82 20.90 3.67 10.70
CA GLU A 82 21.49 3.94 12.03
C GLU A 82 21.84 2.67 12.81
N ARG A 83 21.05 1.60 12.67
CA ARG A 83 21.23 0.35 13.44
C ARG A 83 22.22 -0.61 12.80
N TYR A 84 22.20 -0.71 11.48
CA TYR A 84 22.91 -1.75 10.74
C TYR A 84 23.82 -1.16 9.66
N GLY A 85 23.51 0.03 9.13
CA GLY A 85 24.30 0.65 8.06
C GLY A 85 24.50 -0.30 6.88
N THR A 86 25.76 -0.49 6.48
CA THR A 86 26.11 -1.42 5.38
C THR A 86 25.84 -2.90 5.70
N ASP A 87 25.76 -3.23 6.98
CA ASP A 87 25.61 -4.60 7.48
C ASP A 87 24.13 -5.04 7.56
N ALA A 88 23.19 -4.21 7.14
CA ALA A 88 21.79 -4.62 6.99
C ALA A 88 21.69 -5.84 6.06
N ASP A 89 20.85 -6.80 6.41
CA ASP A 89 20.68 -8.01 5.60
C ASP A 89 20.00 -7.69 4.25
N GLU A 90 20.20 -8.57 3.28
CA GLU A 90 19.73 -8.36 1.91
C GLU A 90 18.19 -8.34 1.81
N GLN A 91 17.46 -9.03 2.69
CA GLN A 91 16.00 -9.02 2.67
C GLN A 91 15.46 -7.68 3.17
N THR A 92 16.02 -7.16 4.27
CA THR A 92 15.68 -5.82 4.78
C THR A 92 15.94 -4.74 3.73
N LYS A 93 17.09 -4.79 3.03
CA LYS A 93 17.41 -3.87 1.94
C LYS A 93 16.41 -3.99 0.79
N ASP A 94 16.08 -5.20 0.36
CA ASP A 94 15.11 -5.45 -0.72
C ASP A 94 13.69 -4.96 -0.35
N ILE A 95 13.24 -5.13 0.89
CA ILE A 95 11.96 -4.58 1.38
C ILE A 95 11.94 -3.05 1.26
N LEU A 96 13.01 -2.36 1.72
CA LEU A 96 13.08 -0.90 1.63
C LEU A 96 13.06 -0.42 0.18
N ILE A 97 13.85 -1.04 -0.70
CA ILE A 97 13.91 -0.71 -2.14
C ILE A 97 12.53 -0.86 -2.78
N ARG A 98 11.84 -1.98 -2.55
CA ARG A 98 10.51 -2.24 -3.13
C ARG A 98 9.45 -1.33 -2.55
N TRP A 99 9.53 -1.02 -1.25
CA TRP A 99 8.59 -0.12 -0.61
C TRP A 99 8.70 1.29 -1.21
N GLU A 100 9.92 1.81 -1.36
CA GLU A 100 10.19 3.09 -2.00
C GLU A 100 9.68 3.14 -3.45
N ASP A 101 10.06 2.16 -4.27
CA ASP A 101 9.63 2.07 -5.67
C ASP A 101 8.11 2.02 -5.80
N THR A 102 7.46 1.20 -4.96
CA THR A 102 6.00 1.07 -4.93
C THR A 102 5.35 2.41 -4.59
N LEU A 103 5.80 3.10 -3.55
CA LEU A 103 5.21 4.38 -3.16
C LEU A 103 5.40 5.44 -4.25
N ASN A 104 6.59 5.51 -4.85
CA ASN A 104 6.88 6.46 -5.94
C ASN A 104 5.99 6.21 -7.17
N ARG A 105 5.76 4.94 -7.51
CA ARG A 105 4.87 4.56 -8.63
C ARG A 105 3.40 4.80 -8.30
N LEU A 106 2.98 4.60 -7.05
CA LEU A 106 1.64 4.97 -6.60
C LEU A 106 1.37 6.48 -6.69
N GLU A 107 2.38 7.35 -6.59
CA GLU A 107 2.19 8.79 -6.80
C GLU A 107 2.16 9.20 -8.28
N THR A 108 2.87 8.48 -9.14
CA THR A 108 3.15 8.92 -10.52
C THR A 108 2.35 8.16 -11.58
N ASP A 109 2.35 6.83 -11.52
CA ASP A 109 1.62 5.95 -12.43
C ASP A 109 1.23 4.65 -11.70
N PRO A 110 0.12 4.66 -10.92
CA PRO A 110 -0.34 3.49 -10.19
C PRO A 110 -0.55 2.28 -11.09
N MET A 111 -1.03 2.47 -12.32
CA MET A 111 -1.34 1.36 -13.21
C MET A 111 -0.10 0.58 -13.63
N SER A 112 1.09 1.18 -13.56
CA SER A 112 2.35 0.46 -13.77
C SER A 112 2.57 -0.70 -12.80
N LEU A 113 1.90 -0.71 -11.64
CA LEU A 113 2.03 -1.73 -10.58
C LEU A 113 1.04 -2.90 -10.74
N SER A 114 0.35 -3.04 -11.88
CA SER A 114 -0.64 -4.12 -12.06
C SER A 114 -0.04 -5.54 -12.02
N GLY A 115 1.25 -5.69 -12.26
CA GLY A 115 1.97 -6.95 -12.06
C GLY A 115 2.35 -7.25 -10.61
N GLU A 116 2.14 -6.31 -9.69
CA GLU A 116 2.71 -6.34 -8.33
C GLU A 116 1.66 -6.16 -7.22
N LEU A 117 0.64 -5.34 -7.45
CA LEU A 117 -0.41 -5.03 -6.47
C LEU A 117 -1.76 -5.60 -6.90
N ASP A 118 -2.33 -6.47 -6.06
CA ASP A 118 -3.58 -7.19 -6.37
C ASP A 118 -4.74 -6.25 -6.73
N TRP A 119 -4.90 -5.14 -5.99
CA TRP A 119 -6.00 -4.21 -6.21
C TRP A 119 -5.85 -3.45 -7.55
N ILE A 120 -4.62 -3.23 -8.00
CA ILE A 120 -4.32 -2.57 -9.28
C ILE A 120 -4.51 -3.55 -10.43
N ALA A 121 -4.03 -4.79 -10.27
CA ALA A 121 -4.27 -5.89 -11.21
C ALA A 121 -5.78 -6.09 -11.43
N LYS A 122 -6.52 -6.16 -10.34
CA LYS A 122 -7.98 -6.31 -10.34
C LYS A 122 -8.67 -5.10 -10.98
N ARG A 123 -8.23 -3.87 -10.66
CA ARG A 123 -8.75 -2.65 -11.29
C ARG A 123 -8.51 -2.66 -12.80
N GLU A 124 -7.31 -3.01 -13.26
CA GLU A 124 -6.98 -3.12 -14.68
C GLU A 124 -7.91 -4.11 -15.40
N LEU A 125 -8.07 -5.31 -14.81
CA LEU A 125 -8.95 -6.34 -15.33
C LEU A 125 -10.40 -5.84 -15.44
N MET A 126 -10.93 -5.26 -14.36
CA MET A 126 -12.30 -4.76 -14.32
C MET A 126 -12.52 -3.62 -15.32
N GLU A 127 -11.60 -2.66 -15.40
CA GLU A 127 -11.66 -1.59 -16.39
C GLU A 127 -11.64 -2.12 -17.82
N GLY A 128 -10.87 -3.19 -18.09
CA GLY A 128 -10.89 -3.89 -19.38
C GLY A 128 -12.28 -4.44 -19.74
N TYR A 129 -12.96 -5.10 -18.79
CA TYR A 129 -14.35 -5.55 -18.98
C TYR A 129 -15.31 -4.38 -19.19
N ARG A 130 -15.17 -3.32 -18.41
CA ARG A 130 -16.02 -2.12 -18.53
C ARG A 130 -15.89 -1.46 -19.89
N ARG A 131 -14.67 -1.27 -20.40
CA ARG A 131 -14.42 -0.64 -21.70
C ARG A 131 -14.91 -1.52 -22.86
N ARG A 132 -14.65 -2.83 -22.80
CA ARG A 132 -15.03 -3.75 -23.88
C ARG A 132 -16.54 -3.94 -23.98
N ASP A 133 -17.21 -4.08 -22.84
CA ASP A 133 -18.61 -4.49 -22.78
C ASP A 133 -19.55 -3.33 -22.37
N SER A 134 -19.01 -2.10 -22.25
CA SER A 134 -19.74 -0.87 -21.85
C SER A 134 -20.54 -1.04 -20.54
N LEU A 135 -19.87 -1.57 -19.51
CA LEU A 135 -20.49 -1.89 -18.21
C LEU A 135 -20.29 -0.77 -17.18
N ASP A 136 -21.31 -0.55 -16.37
CA ASP A 136 -21.22 0.22 -15.13
C ASP A 136 -20.63 -0.62 -13.99
N TRP A 137 -20.15 0.06 -12.93
CA TRP A 137 -19.50 -0.60 -11.78
C TRP A 137 -20.44 -1.55 -11.02
N ASP A 138 -21.75 -1.34 -11.10
CA ASP A 138 -22.78 -2.15 -10.46
C ASP A 138 -23.15 -3.41 -11.26
N ALA A 139 -22.58 -3.60 -12.46
CA ALA A 139 -22.87 -4.74 -13.30
C ALA A 139 -22.59 -6.07 -12.56
N PRO A 140 -23.54 -7.04 -12.52
CA PRO A 140 -23.32 -8.32 -11.87
C PRO A 140 -22.10 -9.09 -12.40
N ARG A 141 -21.74 -8.86 -13.67
CA ARG A 141 -20.56 -9.45 -14.29
C ARG A 141 -19.25 -8.99 -13.63
N LEU A 142 -19.14 -7.73 -13.21
CA LEU A 142 -17.94 -7.25 -12.52
C LEU A 142 -17.81 -7.85 -11.12
N HIS A 143 -18.93 -8.08 -10.44
CA HIS A 143 -18.95 -8.79 -9.15
C HIS A 143 -18.48 -10.24 -9.28
N LEU A 144 -18.86 -10.92 -10.37
CA LEU A 144 -18.35 -12.26 -10.68
C LEU A 144 -16.85 -12.25 -10.96
N VAL A 145 -16.36 -11.27 -11.73
CA VAL A 145 -14.92 -11.11 -12.00
C VAL A 145 -14.14 -10.83 -10.71
N ASP A 146 -14.69 -10.01 -9.80
CA ASP A 146 -14.09 -9.75 -8.48
C ASP A 146 -13.89 -11.03 -7.68
N LEU A 147 -14.93 -11.87 -7.61
CA LEU A 147 -14.89 -13.15 -6.90
C LEU A 147 -13.92 -14.13 -7.59
N GLN A 148 -13.96 -14.20 -8.92
CA GLN A 148 -13.09 -15.09 -9.70
C GLN A 148 -11.62 -14.72 -9.60
N TYR A 149 -11.30 -13.43 -9.40
CA TYR A 149 -9.92 -13.01 -9.20
C TYR A 149 -9.27 -13.77 -8.05
N ALA A 150 -10.01 -14.09 -6.98
CA ALA A 150 -9.51 -14.81 -5.81
C ALA A 150 -9.53 -16.34 -5.95
N ASP A 151 -9.92 -16.89 -7.10
CA ASP A 151 -9.95 -18.34 -7.33
C ASP A 151 -8.52 -18.91 -7.46
N VAL A 152 -8.23 -19.95 -6.68
CA VAL A 152 -6.89 -20.58 -6.60
C VAL A 152 -6.74 -21.78 -7.54
N ARG A 153 -7.76 -22.08 -8.34
CA ARG A 153 -7.74 -23.20 -9.30
C ARG A 153 -7.00 -22.78 -10.58
N PRO A 154 -6.01 -23.57 -11.04
CA PRO A 154 -5.30 -23.31 -12.30
C PRO A 154 -6.15 -23.62 -13.54
#